data_AF-A0A645EII5-F1
#
_entry.id   AF-A0A645EII5-F1
#
_cell.length_a   1.000
_cell.length_b   1.000
_cell.length_c   1.000
_cell.angle_alpha   90.00
_cell.angle_beta   90.00
_cell.angle_gamma   90.00
#
_symmetry.space_group_name_H-M   'P 1'
#
loop_
_entity.id
_entity.type
_entity.pdbx_description
1 polymer ?
#
loop_
_entity_poly.entity_id
_entity_poly.type
_entity_poly.pdbx_seq_one_letter_code
_entity_poly.pdbx_strand_id
1 'polypeptide(L)'
;MNFAKNQKAWSDAGYWREDVLNYSGSVLDELKEGLTGAHQHHTQTWLGNRHLVEEKQPGADTQFFWFGKEMDNLVKLNITHGAMAVAAKSKNPERALMVYDLMRNDPEIYRLLTLGIEGQQYVINENGYYARPEGYVDDSKDGSSFNYWWGRNDDLEVRNALNDWAAYDKLLEEYKNAINYPYGQVVFDTFNISMELDNLSNIYNTYMPQIIFGKAEDPEAYVAEFRAQLVAAGYETCLEELQRQRDEVYK
;
A
#
# COMPACT_ATOMS: atom_id res chain seq x y z
N MET A 1 1.89 -24.77 4.48
CA MET A 1 3.09 -25.64 4.61
C MET A 1 4.09 -25.39 3.50
N ASN A 2 3.74 -25.64 2.23
CA ASN A 2 4.65 -25.42 1.10
C ASN A 2 5.25 -24.00 1.04
N PHE A 3 4.45 -22.96 1.34
CA PHE A 3 4.95 -21.59 1.43
C PHE A 3 6.12 -21.45 2.41
N ALA A 4 5.99 -21.94 3.65
CA ALA A 4 7.04 -21.84 4.67
C ALA A 4 8.32 -22.61 4.28
N LYS A 5 8.16 -23.78 3.65
CA LYS A 5 9.30 -24.55 3.11
C LYS A 5 10.03 -23.79 2.01
N ASN A 6 9.28 -23.17 1.10
CA ASN A 6 9.85 -22.36 0.03
C ASN A 6 10.58 -21.14 0.59
N GLN A 7 10.01 -20.46 1.59
CA GLN A 7 10.67 -19.32 2.22
C GLN A 7 11.93 -19.73 2.99
N LYS A 8 11.93 -20.89 3.66
CA LYS A 8 13.13 -21.45 4.28
C LYS A 8 14.22 -21.73 3.23
N ALA A 9 13.86 -22.35 2.11
CA ALA A 9 14.80 -22.59 1.02
C ALA A 9 15.38 -21.28 0.44
N TRP A 10 14.57 -20.22 0.34
CA TRP A 10 15.03 -18.89 -0.11
C TRP A 10 15.94 -18.21 0.91
N SER A 11 15.62 -18.32 2.20
CA SER A 11 16.46 -17.85 3.30
C SER A 11 17.83 -18.55 3.28
N ASP A 12 17.85 -19.88 3.16
CA ASP A 12 19.08 -20.68 3.09
C ASP A 12 19.92 -20.39 1.84
N ALA A 13 19.28 -20.00 0.74
CA ALA A 13 19.93 -19.57 -0.48
C ALA A 13 20.46 -18.12 -0.41
N GLY A 14 20.16 -17.37 0.67
CA GLY A 14 20.60 -16.00 0.85
C GLY A 14 19.80 -14.96 0.04
N TYR A 15 18.57 -15.29 -0.40
CA TYR A 15 17.71 -14.34 -1.11
C TYR A 15 17.11 -13.28 -0.19
N TRP A 16 17.04 -13.57 1.10
CA TRP A 16 16.72 -12.61 2.14
C TRP A 16 17.99 -12.16 2.84
N ARG A 17 18.08 -10.87 3.13
CA ARG A 17 19.10 -10.31 4.02
C ARG A 17 19.08 -11.03 5.38
N GLU A 18 20.25 -11.17 5.99
CA GLU A 18 20.39 -11.91 7.25
C GLU A 18 19.57 -11.27 8.38
N ASP A 19 19.62 -9.94 8.47
CA ASP A 19 18.98 -9.08 9.47
C ASP A 19 17.55 -8.64 9.11
N VAL A 20 16.87 -9.32 8.17
CA VAL A 20 15.57 -8.88 7.59
C VAL A 20 14.48 -8.56 8.63
N LEU A 21 14.50 -9.22 9.80
CA LEU A 21 13.53 -8.99 10.86
C LEU A 21 13.82 -7.73 11.70
N ASN A 22 15.04 -7.22 11.66
CA ASN A 22 15.51 -6.09 12.45
C ASN A 22 15.89 -4.88 11.58
N TYR A 23 15.82 -5.03 10.26
CA TYR A 23 16.17 -3.94 9.35
C TYR A 23 15.13 -2.82 9.41
N SER A 24 15.63 -1.60 9.58
CA SER A 24 14.82 -0.38 9.67
C SER A 24 15.19 0.68 8.63
N GLY A 25 16.07 0.34 7.68
CA GLY A 25 16.44 1.24 6.60
C GLY A 25 15.43 1.25 5.45
N SER A 26 15.77 2.00 4.41
CA SER A 26 14.93 2.23 3.24
C SER A 26 15.29 1.25 2.12
N VAL A 27 14.40 0.29 1.85
CA VAL A 27 14.55 -0.65 0.71
C VAL A 27 14.54 0.10 -0.63
N LEU A 28 13.86 1.24 -0.71
CA LEU A 28 13.88 2.10 -1.88
C LEU A 28 15.27 2.74 -2.11
N ASP A 29 15.95 3.15 -1.04
CA ASP A 29 17.31 3.70 -1.17
C ASP A 29 18.31 2.59 -1.52
N GLU A 30 18.18 1.40 -0.92
CA GLU A 30 18.93 0.22 -1.35
C GLU A 30 18.70 -0.09 -2.84
N LEU A 31 17.46 0.04 -3.33
CA LEU A 31 17.13 -0.18 -4.74
C LEU A 31 17.84 0.86 -5.62
N LYS A 32 17.83 2.14 -5.22
CA LYS A 32 18.52 3.24 -5.92
C LYS A 32 20.04 3.10 -5.91
N GLU A 33 20.60 2.48 -4.87
CA GLU A 33 22.04 2.21 -4.72
C GLU A 33 22.49 0.89 -5.36
N GLY A 34 21.56 0.09 -5.91
CA GLY A 34 21.85 -1.20 -6.54
C GLY A 34 22.16 -2.31 -5.54
N LEU A 35 21.75 -2.15 -4.28
CA LEU A 35 21.97 -3.10 -3.19
C LEU A 35 20.84 -4.14 -3.06
N THR A 36 19.68 -3.89 -3.66
CA THR A 36 18.57 -4.85 -3.79
C THR A 36 18.03 -4.88 -5.21
N GLY A 37 17.53 -6.04 -5.64
CA GLY A 37 16.88 -6.21 -6.94
C GLY A 37 15.37 -5.95 -6.92
N ALA A 38 14.75 -5.75 -5.76
CA ALA A 38 13.31 -5.57 -5.63
C ALA A 38 12.91 -4.69 -4.44
N HIS A 39 11.81 -3.97 -4.62
CA HIS A 39 11.15 -3.18 -3.58
C HIS A 39 9.64 -3.45 -3.67
N GLN A 40 9.03 -3.89 -2.56
CA GLN A 40 7.59 -4.14 -2.49
C GLN A 40 6.88 -2.85 -2.11
N HIS A 41 6.11 -2.29 -3.04
CA HIS A 41 5.26 -1.13 -2.80
C HIS A 41 4.12 -1.07 -3.82
N HIS A 42 3.22 -0.09 -3.67
CA HIS A 42 2.16 0.20 -4.64
C HIS A 42 2.67 0.95 -5.90
N THR A 43 1.88 0.89 -6.97
CA THR A 43 2.19 1.42 -8.31
C THR A 43 2.62 2.89 -8.32
N GLN A 44 2.00 3.75 -7.50
CA GLN A 44 2.35 5.17 -7.43
C GLN A 44 3.81 5.40 -6.99
N THR A 45 4.33 4.58 -6.06
CA THR A 45 5.70 4.70 -5.57
C THR A 45 6.67 4.25 -6.63
N TRP A 46 6.36 3.16 -7.35
CA TRP A 46 7.15 2.73 -8.50
C TRP A 46 7.21 3.83 -9.56
N LEU A 47 6.06 4.34 -10.00
CA LEU A 47 5.99 5.38 -11.03
C LEU A 47 6.78 6.63 -10.62
N GLY A 48 6.57 7.12 -9.40
CA GLY A 48 7.20 8.34 -8.89
C GLY A 48 8.70 8.20 -8.58
N ASN A 49 9.24 6.99 -8.47
CA ASN A 49 10.66 6.77 -8.16
C ASN A 49 11.45 6.10 -9.29
N ARG A 50 10.80 5.65 -10.38
CA ARG A 50 11.49 4.95 -11.46
C ARG A 50 12.59 5.80 -12.10
N HIS A 51 12.32 7.07 -12.35
CA HIS A 51 13.34 8.01 -12.87
C HIS A 51 14.51 8.17 -11.88
N LEU A 52 14.25 8.24 -10.57
CA LEU A 52 15.30 8.35 -9.56
C LEU A 52 16.22 7.13 -9.52
N VAL A 53 15.68 5.94 -9.79
CA VAL A 53 16.51 4.73 -9.91
C VAL A 53 17.40 4.81 -11.16
N GLU A 54 16.86 5.22 -12.30
CA GLU A 54 17.63 5.41 -13.54
C GLU A 54 18.70 6.51 -13.41
N GLU A 55 18.40 7.61 -12.71
CA GLU A 55 19.37 8.69 -12.44
C GLU A 55 20.55 8.21 -11.60
N LYS A 56 20.30 7.37 -10.58
CA LYS A 56 21.34 6.82 -9.70
C LYS A 56 22.07 5.64 -10.33
N GLN A 57 21.40 4.90 -11.20
CA GLN A 57 21.92 3.75 -11.93
C GLN A 57 21.59 3.89 -13.43
N PRO A 58 22.42 4.61 -14.20
CA PRO A 58 22.18 4.82 -15.62
C PRO A 58 21.98 3.50 -16.38
N GLY A 59 20.84 3.37 -17.06
CA GLY A 59 20.42 2.17 -17.79
C GLY A 59 19.59 1.17 -16.98
N ALA A 60 19.31 1.45 -15.70
CA ALA A 60 18.35 0.66 -14.93
C ALA A 60 16.93 0.82 -15.49
N ASP A 61 16.22 -0.30 -15.64
CA ASP A 61 14.83 -0.33 -16.13
C ASP A 61 13.92 -1.06 -15.14
N THR A 62 13.64 -0.41 -14.01
CA THR A 62 12.82 -0.99 -12.93
C THR A 62 11.40 -1.27 -13.42
N GLN A 63 11.01 -2.55 -13.43
CA GLN A 63 9.67 -2.99 -13.80
C GLN A 63 8.73 -3.08 -12.59
N PHE A 64 7.43 -3.16 -12.85
CA PHE A 64 6.41 -3.44 -11.84
C PHE A 64 5.70 -4.76 -12.14
N PHE A 65 5.47 -5.57 -11.11
CA PHE A 65 4.60 -6.72 -11.15
C PHE A 65 3.76 -6.77 -9.87
N TRP A 66 2.65 -7.49 -9.93
CA TRP A 66 1.70 -7.63 -8.84
C TRP A 66 1.51 -9.11 -8.51
N PHE A 67 1.28 -9.42 -7.24
CA PHE A 67 1.08 -10.80 -6.81
C PHE A 67 -0.22 -11.36 -7.39
N GLY A 68 -0.15 -12.55 -7.99
CA GLY A 68 -1.29 -13.18 -8.65
C GLY A 68 -1.38 -12.91 -10.15
N LYS A 69 -0.38 -12.23 -10.75
CA LYS A 69 -0.30 -11.95 -12.20
C LYS A 69 -0.40 -13.23 -13.05
N GLU A 70 0.22 -14.30 -12.58
CA GLU A 70 0.24 -15.60 -13.24
C GLU A 70 -1.13 -16.29 -13.27
N MET A 71 -2.03 -15.87 -12.36
CA MET A 71 -3.34 -16.48 -12.14
C MET A 71 -4.50 -15.53 -12.48
N ASP A 72 -4.20 -14.37 -13.07
CA ASP A 72 -5.20 -13.35 -13.42
C ASP A 72 -6.07 -12.89 -12.23
N ASN A 73 -5.51 -12.92 -11.02
CA ASN A 73 -6.26 -12.71 -9.77
C ASN A 73 -6.01 -11.33 -9.16
N LEU A 74 -6.11 -10.28 -9.98
CA LEU A 74 -6.02 -8.91 -9.49
C LEU A 74 -7.35 -8.49 -8.87
N VAL A 75 -7.33 -8.04 -7.62
CA VAL A 75 -8.53 -7.60 -6.90
C VAL A 75 -8.43 -6.10 -6.65
N LYS A 76 -9.46 -5.35 -7.03
CA LYS A 76 -9.59 -3.94 -6.67
C LYS A 76 -9.70 -3.80 -5.16
N LEU A 77 -9.21 -2.68 -4.62
CA LEU A 77 -9.40 -2.35 -3.21
C LEU A 77 -10.89 -2.12 -2.91
N ASN A 78 -11.28 -2.26 -1.64
CA ASN A 78 -12.64 -1.92 -1.22
C ASN A 78 -12.88 -0.41 -1.37
N ILE A 79 -14.13 0.01 -1.54
CA ILE A 79 -14.48 1.42 -1.73
C ILE A 79 -14.15 2.29 -0.51
N THR A 80 -14.03 1.68 0.67
CA THR A 80 -13.65 2.36 1.91
C THR A 80 -12.15 2.41 2.13
N HIS A 81 -11.33 1.90 1.20
CA HIS A 81 -9.88 1.98 1.30
C HIS A 81 -9.46 3.44 1.27
N GLY A 82 -8.93 3.87 2.40
CA GLY A 82 -8.53 5.24 2.61
C GLY A 82 -9.66 6.24 2.82
N ALA A 83 -10.84 5.79 3.27
CA ALA A 83 -11.93 6.67 3.63
C ALA A 83 -11.59 7.55 4.84
N MET A 84 -12.14 8.77 4.83
CA MET A 84 -12.18 9.66 5.99
C MET A 84 -13.53 9.53 6.70
N ALA A 85 -13.53 9.57 8.04
CA ALA A 85 -14.73 9.52 8.85
C ALA A 85 -14.90 10.80 9.67
N VAL A 86 -16.14 11.29 9.75
CA VAL A 86 -16.53 12.33 10.70
C VAL A 86 -16.93 11.66 12.01
N ALA A 87 -16.29 12.07 13.12
CA ALA A 87 -16.61 11.54 14.43
C ALA A 87 -18.11 11.68 14.75
N ALA A 88 -18.73 10.60 15.24
CA ALA A 88 -20.15 10.59 15.58
C ALA A 88 -20.56 11.65 16.63
N LYS A 89 -19.61 12.11 17.43
CA LYS A 89 -19.79 13.16 18.45
C LYS A 89 -19.38 14.57 17.97
N SER A 90 -19.11 14.74 16.68
CA SER A 90 -18.79 16.06 16.13
C SER A 90 -19.92 17.04 16.42
N LYS A 91 -19.57 18.24 16.90
CA LYS A 91 -20.54 19.31 17.14
C LYS A 91 -20.97 19.99 15.84
N ASN A 92 -20.21 19.81 14.75
CA ASN A 92 -20.44 20.46 13.46
C ASN A 92 -20.17 19.48 12.29
N PRO A 93 -20.88 18.34 12.20
CA PRO A 93 -20.62 17.34 11.18
C PRO A 93 -20.84 17.87 9.76
N GLU A 94 -21.88 18.69 9.55
CA GLU A 94 -22.16 19.31 8.25
C GLU A 94 -21.01 20.22 7.79
N ARG A 95 -20.46 21.06 8.69
CA ARG A 95 -19.33 21.94 8.35
C ARG A 95 -18.06 21.15 8.07
N ALA A 96 -17.80 20.07 8.78
CA ALA A 96 -16.67 19.18 8.50
C ALA A 96 -16.78 18.59 7.09
N LEU A 97 -17.98 18.16 6.68
CA LEU A 97 -18.22 17.65 5.33
C LEU A 97 -18.09 18.74 4.26
N MET A 98 -18.55 19.97 4.51
CA MET A 98 -18.36 21.09 3.57
C MET A 98 -16.87 21.42 3.34
N VAL A 99 -16.05 21.38 4.39
CA VAL A 99 -14.59 21.57 4.24
C VAL A 99 -13.99 20.43 3.44
N TYR A 100 -14.37 19.19 3.73
CA TYR A 100 -13.86 18.04 3.00
C TYR A 100 -14.22 18.08 1.50
N ASP A 101 -15.46 18.46 1.18
CA ASP A 101 -15.92 18.63 -0.19
C ASP A 101 -15.05 19.63 -0.95
N LEU A 102 -14.76 20.79 -0.34
CA LEU A 102 -13.83 21.78 -0.90
C LEU A 102 -12.44 21.19 -1.11
N MET A 103 -11.87 20.51 -0.11
CA MET A 103 -10.53 19.93 -0.22
C MET A 103 -10.39 18.94 -1.39
N ARG A 104 -11.45 18.17 -1.66
CA ARG A 104 -11.44 17.12 -2.68
C ARG A 104 -11.83 17.61 -4.07
N ASN A 105 -12.73 18.59 -4.15
CA ASN A 105 -13.41 18.93 -5.40
C ASN A 105 -13.09 20.34 -5.92
N ASP A 106 -12.56 21.24 -5.09
CA ASP A 106 -12.07 22.53 -5.57
C ASP A 106 -10.67 22.38 -6.18
N PRO A 107 -10.44 22.73 -7.45
CA PRO A 107 -9.14 22.51 -8.10
C PRO A 107 -7.97 23.26 -7.46
N GLU A 108 -8.20 24.46 -6.91
CA GLU A 108 -7.14 25.25 -6.28
C GLU A 108 -6.72 24.60 -4.96
N ILE A 109 -7.70 24.24 -4.12
CA ILE A 109 -7.44 23.58 -2.84
C ILE A 109 -6.86 22.19 -3.06
N TYR A 110 -7.39 21.41 -4.00
CA TYR A 110 -6.88 20.08 -4.32
C TYR A 110 -5.41 20.13 -4.73
N ARG A 111 -5.03 21.06 -5.63
CA ARG A 111 -3.63 21.24 -6.06
C ARG A 111 -2.75 21.74 -4.93
N LEU A 112 -3.25 22.62 -4.07
CA LEU A 112 -2.50 23.04 -2.89
C LEU A 112 -2.13 21.85 -2.00
N LEU A 113 -3.08 20.94 -1.77
CA LEU A 113 -2.89 19.76 -0.91
C LEU A 113 -2.04 18.65 -1.56
N THR A 114 -2.04 18.56 -2.89
CA THR A 114 -1.34 17.49 -3.63
C THR A 114 0.01 17.90 -4.21
N LEU A 115 0.16 19.16 -4.62
CA LEU A 115 1.34 19.68 -5.33
C LEU A 115 2.06 20.81 -4.57
N GLY A 116 1.39 21.48 -3.63
CA GLY A 116 1.94 22.62 -2.90
C GLY A 116 1.57 23.97 -3.53
N ILE A 117 2.41 24.98 -3.38
CA ILE A 117 2.17 26.34 -3.91
C ILE A 117 2.77 26.45 -5.32
N GLU A 118 1.96 26.92 -6.28
CA GLU A 118 2.44 27.14 -7.65
C GLU A 118 3.52 28.24 -7.68
N GLY A 119 4.57 28.02 -8.46
CA GLY A 119 5.78 28.84 -8.52
C GLY A 119 6.79 28.58 -7.39
N GLN A 120 6.42 27.84 -6.34
CA GLN A 120 7.32 27.47 -5.24
C GLN A 120 7.63 25.96 -5.22
N GLN A 121 6.60 25.12 -5.19
CA GLN A 121 6.75 23.66 -5.20
C GLN A 121 6.55 23.05 -6.58
N TYR A 122 5.73 23.68 -7.42
CA TYR A 122 5.46 23.19 -8.76
C TYR A 122 5.17 24.32 -9.74
N VAL A 123 5.33 24.04 -11.03
CA VAL A 123 4.84 24.84 -12.16
C VAL A 123 4.21 23.91 -13.18
N ILE A 124 3.27 24.39 -13.98
CA ILE A 124 2.70 23.63 -15.09
C ILE A 124 3.48 23.96 -16.37
N ASN A 125 4.01 22.92 -17.02
CA ASN A 125 4.73 23.08 -18.28
C ASN A 125 3.78 23.15 -19.48
N GLU A 126 4.34 23.40 -20.67
CA GLU A 126 3.58 23.54 -21.93
C GLU A 126 2.75 22.29 -22.30
N ASN A 127 3.11 21.11 -21.79
CA ASN A 127 2.40 19.86 -22.01
C ASN A 127 1.28 19.62 -20.98
N GLY A 128 1.05 20.55 -20.05
CA GLY A 128 0.07 20.42 -18.98
C GLY A 128 0.51 19.51 -17.83
N TYR A 129 1.81 19.18 -17.76
CA TYR A 129 2.38 18.39 -16.66
C TYR A 129 2.97 19.30 -15.60
N TYR A 130 2.88 18.89 -14.33
CA TYR A 130 3.58 19.61 -13.28
C TYR A 130 5.07 19.23 -13.28
N ALA A 131 5.91 20.23 -13.02
CA ALA A 131 7.36 20.10 -12.88
C ALA A 131 7.83 20.95 -11.68
N ARG A 132 9.08 20.76 -11.25
CA ARG A 132 9.68 21.62 -10.23
C ARG A 132 10.08 22.97 -10.85
N PRO A 133 9.87 24.11 -10.14
CA PRO A 133 10.29 25.42 -10.62
C PRO A 133 11.82 25.55 -10.66
N GLU A 134 12.30 26.58 -11.36
CA GLU A 134 13.72 26.94 -11.34
C GLU A 134 14.17 27.27 -9.91
N GLY A 135 15.33 26.74 -9.51
CA GLY A 135 15.87 26.94 -8.16
C GLY A 135 15.34 25.99 -7.09
N TYR A 136 14.40 25.09 -7.41
CA TYR A 136 14.00 24.00 -6.51
C TYR A 136 15.19 23.08 -6.23
N VAL A 137 15.57 22.96 -4.97
CA VAL A 137 16.76 22.20 -4.55
C VAL A 137 16.41 20.72 -4.42
N ASP A 138 15.53 20.39 -3.48
CA ASP A 138 15.06 19.03 -3.23
C ASP A 138 13.85 19.05 -2.26
N ASP A 139 13.18 17.90 -2.13
CA ASP A 139 12.01 17.75 -1.27
C ASP A 139 12.31 17.93 0.23
N SER A 140 13.57 17.85 0.68
CA SER A 140 13.96 18.08 2.07
C SER A 140 14.02 19.56 2.45
N LYS A 141 14.16 20.44 1.45
CA LYS A 141 14.21 21.90 1.64
C LYS A 141 12.95 22.60 1.15
N ASP A 142 12.54 22.30 -0.08
CA ASP A 142 11.52 23.05 -0.79
C ASP A 142 10.20 22.26 -0.93
N GLY A 143 10.23 20.97 -0.60
CA GLY A 143 9.09 20.07 -0.70
C GLY A 143 7.97 20.36 0.28
N SER A 144 6.76 19.96 -0.12
CA SER A 144 5.58 19.98 0.74
C SER A 144 4.83 18.67 0.60
N SER A 145 4.38 18.10 1.72
CA SER A 145 3.49 16.94 1.72
C SER A 145 2.44 17.09 2.81
N PHE A 146 1.17 16.95 2.41
CA PHE A 146 0.03 16.97 3.32
C PHE A 146 -0.49 15.57 3.64
N ASN A 147 0.16 14.52 3.13
CA ASN A 147 -0.29 13.12 3.27
C ASN A 147 -1.79 12.94 2.89
N TYR A 148 -2.21 13.60 1.80
CA TYR A 148 -3.62 13.76 1.41
C TYR A 148 -4.18 12.58 0.56
N TRP A 149 -3.69 11.35 0.80
CA TRP A 149 -4.11 10.18 0.01
C TRP A 149 -5.61 9.84 0.16
N TRP A 150 -6.22 10.21 1.28
CA TRP A 150 -7.63 9.95 1.60
C TRP A 150 -8.61 10.86 0.86
N GLY A 151 -8.11 11.94 0.25
CA GLY A 151 -8.91 12.90 -0.49
C GLY A 151 -8.69 12.86 -1.99
N ARG A 152 -8.03 11.81 -2.52
CA ARG A 152 -7.70 11.69 -3.94
C ARG A 152 -8.92 11.84 -4.85
N ASN A 153 -8.73 12.59 -5.93
CA ASN A 153 -9.69 12.85 -6.98
C ASN A 153 -8.99 12.78 -8.34
N ASP A 154 -9.12 11.64 -9.03
CA ASP A 154 -8.42 11.38 -10.29
C ASP A 154 -8.78 12.38 -11.41
N ASP A 155 -9.95 13.03 -11.35
CA ASP A 155 -10.37 14.06 -12.31
C ASP A 155 -9.56 15.37 -12.19
N LEU A 156 -8.89 15.58 -11.05
CA LEU A 156 -8.08 16.77 -10.77
C LEU A 156 -6.57 16.48 -10.72
N GLU A 157 -6.17 15.22 -10.90
CA GLU A 157 -4.77 14.82 -10.91
C GLU A 157 -4.02 15.44 -12.09
N VAL A 158 -2.81 15.92 -11.80
CA VAL A 158 -1.89 16.46 -12.81
C VAL A 158 -0.72 15.51 -12.94
N ARG A 159 -0.42 15.09 -14.16
CA ARG A 159 0.73 14.23 -14.45
C ARG A 159 2.05 14.96 -14.14
N ASN A 160 2.96 14.30 -13.43
CA ASN A 160 4.34 14.75 -13.21
C ASN A 160 5.16 14.59 -14.50
N ALA A 161 5.94 15.60 -14.88
CA ALA A 161 6.77 15.57 -16.08
C ALA A 161 7.92 14.55 -16.05
N LEU A 162 8.38 14.13 -14.86
CA LEU A 162 9.46 13.16 -14.69
C LEU A 162 9.00 11.70 -14.75
N ASN A 163 7.69 11.45 -14.68
CA ASN A 163 7.16 10.09 -14.64
C ASN A 163 7.09 9.49 -16.06
N ASP A 164 7.43 8.20 -16.17
CA ASP A 164 7.19 7.44 -17.40
C ASP A 164 5.71 7.01 -17.48
N TRP A 165 4.91 7.88 -18.07
CA TRP A 165 3.50 7.65 -18.30
C TRP A 165 3.22 6.54 -19.32
N ALA A 166 4.12 6.28 -20.27
CA ALA A 166 3.90 5.22 -21.24
C ALA A 166 3.94 3.84 -20.56
N ALA A 167 4.89 3.64 -19.62
CA ALA A 167 4.94 2.42 -18.83
C ALA A 167 3.76 2.30 -17.85
N TYR A 168 3.34 3.41 -17.24
CA TYR A 168 2.15 3.42 -16.38
C TYR A 168 0.88 3.07 -17.15
N ASP A 169 0.66 3.69 -18.31
CA ASP A 169 -0.53 3.46 -19.15
C ASP A 169 -0.58 2.00 -19.66
N LYS A 170 0.59 1.40 -19.96
CA LYS A 170 0.70 -0.04 -20.27
C LYS A 170 0.29 -0.92 -19.07
N LEU A 171 0.71 -0.56 -17.86
CA LEU A 171 0.35 -1.29 -16.65
C LEU A 171 -1.14 -1.15 -16.32
N LEU A 172 -1.74 0.01 -16.56
CA LEU A 172 -3.19 0.21 -16.42
C LEU A 172 -4.01 -0.67 -17.36
N GLU A 173 -3.49 -0.98 -18.56
CA GLU A 173 -4.13 -1.95 -19.46
C GLU A 173 -4.20 -3.34 -18.82
N GLU A 174 -3.13 -3.77 -18.15
CA GLU A 174 -3.14 -5.04 -17.42
C GLU A 174 -4.21 -5.05 -16.33
N TYR A 175 -4.44 -3.92 -15.65
CA TYR A 175 -5.40 -3.82 -14.55
C TYR A 175 -6.87 -3.90 -14.96
N LYS A 176 -7.19 -3.87 -16.26
CA LYS A 176 -8.57 -4.03 -16.73
C LYS A 176 -9.16 -5.41 -16.42
N ASN A 177 -8.31 -6.40 -16.16
CA ASN A 177 -8.71 -7.72 -15.67
C ASN A 177 -9.18 -7.73 -14.20
N ALA A 178 -8.98 -6.63 -13.45
CA ALA A 178 -9.18 -6.62 -12.02
C ALA A 178 -10.64 -6.87 -11.65
N ILE A 179 -10.87 -7.87 -10.80
CA ILE A 179 -12.18 -8.12 -10.22
C ILE A 179 -12.48 -7.13 -9.10
N ASN A 180 -13.76 -6.81 -8.89
CA ASN A 180 -14.17 -5.99 -7.75
C ASN A 180 -13.91 -6.73 -6.44
N TYR A 181 -13.63 -5.99 -5.37
CA TYR A 181 -13.48 -6.56 -4.04
C TYR A 181 -14.74 -7.36 -3.65
N PRO A 182 -14.63 -8.69 -3.39
CA PRO A 182 -15.79 -9.56 -3.24
C PRO A 182 -16.61 -9.26 -1.97
N TYR A 183 -16.00 -8.60 -0.98
CA TYR A 183 -16.63 -8.34 0.31
C TYR A 183 -16.95 -6.85 0.55
N GLY A 184 -17.09 -6.03 -0.52
CA GLY A 184 -17.24 -4.57 -0.41
C GLY A 184 -18.52 -4.06 0.27
N GLN A 185 -19.56 -4.88 0.38
CA GLN A 185 -20.84 -4.57 1.03
C GLN A 185 -20.90 -4.90 2.53
N VAL A 186 -19.95 -5.69 3.05
CA VAL A 186 -19.95 -6.06 4.48
C VAL A 186 -19.04 -5.10 5.23
N VAL A 187 -19.61 -4.48 6.26
CA VAL A 187 -18.86 -3.79 7.31
C VAL A 187 -18.94 -4.66 8.55
N PHE A 188 -17.85 -5.32 8.89
CA PHE A 188 -17.83 -6.25 10.02
C PHE A 188 -17.94 -5.49 11.35
N ASP A 189 -18.90 -5.86 12.18
CA ASP A 189 -18.95 -5.47 13.59
C ASP A 189 -18.06 -6.41 14.38
N THR A 190 -16.92 -5.91 14.84
CA THR A 190 -15.93 -6.69 15.57
C THR A 190 -16.06 -6.51 17.09
N PHE A 191 -17.07 -5.80 17.59
CA PHE A 191 -17.17 -5.46 19.02
C PHE A 191 -17.10 -6.71 19.92
N ASN A 192 -17.90 -7.73 19.59
CA ASN A 192 -18.01 -8.96 20.38
C ASN A 192 -16.83 -9.93 20.24
N ILE A 193 -15.95 -9.72 19.26
CA ILE A 193 -14.78 -10.58 18.98
C ILE A 193 -13.46 -9.80 19.04
N SER A 194 -13.49 -8.58 19.58
CA SER A 194 -12.36 -7.65 19.57
C SER A 194 -11.16 -8.19 20.33
N MET A 195 -11.40 -8.83 21.48
CA MET A 195 -10.35 -9.42 22.31
C MET A 195 -9.67 -10.61 21.61
N GLU A 196 -10.42 -11.47 20.96
CA GLU A 196 -9.90 -12.59 20.17
C GLU A 196 -9.09 -12.07 18.98
N LEU A 197 -9.59 -11.07 18.25
CA LEU A 197 -8.86 -10.45 17.15
C LEU A 197 -7.53 -9.83 17.59
N ASP A 198 -7.48 -9.17 18.75
CA ASP A 198 -6.24 -8.64 19.32
C ASP A 198 -5.23 -9.76 19.63
N ASN A 199 -5.69 -10.86 20.22
CA ASN A 199 -4.84 -12.01 20.50
C ASN A 199 -4.32 -12.68 19.21
N LEU A 200 -5.18 -12.87 18.22
CA LEU A 200 -4.81 -13.41 16.90
C LEU A 200 -3.79 -12.51 16.20
N SER A 201 -3.96 -11.18 16.28
CA SER A 201 -3.02 -10.20 15.74
C SER A 201 -1.64 -10.33 16.37
N ASN A 202 -1.55 -10.46 17.70
CA ASN A 202 -0.29 -10.65 18.41
C ASN A 202 0.43 -11.94 17.99
N ILE A 203 -0.31 -13.05 17.86
CA ILE A 203 0.23 -14.32 17.38
C ILE A 203 0.72 -14.17 15.93
N TYR A 204 -0.10 -13.59 15.05
CA TYR A 204 0.27 -13.34 13.66
C TYR A 204 1.57 -12.53 13.56
N ASN A 205 1.68 -11.42 14.29
CA ASN A 205 2.85 -10.54 14.29
C ASN A 205 4.10 -11.21 14.86
N THR A 206 3.96 -12.25 15.68
CA THR A 206 5.08 -13.04 16.21
C THR A 206 5.54 -14.08 15.19
N TYR A 207 4.61 -14.87 14.65
CA TYR A 207 4.93 -16.06 13.85
C TYR A 207 5.13 -15.74 12.36
N MET A 208 4.28 -14.91 11.76
CA MET A 208 4.31 -14.74 10.30
C MET A 208 5.60 -14.11 9.75
N PRO A 209 6.25 -13.13 10.41
CA PRO A 209 7.55 -12.65 9.95
C PRO A 209 8.60 -13.76 9.85
N GLN A 210 8.65 -14.68 10.82
CA GLN A 210 9.55 -15.83 10.79
C GLN A 210 9.23 -16.79 9.63
N ILE A 211 7.95 -16.96 9.31
CA ILE A 211 7.48 -17.81 8.22
C ILE A 211 7.76 -17.17 6.86
N ILE A 212 7.45 -15.89 6.67
CA ILE A 212 7.62 -15.16 5.41
C ILE A 212 9.09 -15.07 5.02
N PHE A 213 9.98 -14.86 5.99
CA PHE A 213 11.41 -14.74 5.73
C PHE A 213 12.20 -16.03 5.95
N GLY A 214 11.51 -17.15 6.18
CA GLY A 214 12.14 -18.47 6.29
C GLY A 214 13.18 -18.56 7.42
N LYS A 215 12.91 -17.91 8.56
CA LYS A 215 13.83 -17.86 9.70
C LYS A 215 13.59 -18.98 10.72
N ALA A 216 12.45 -19.67 10.64
CA ALA A 216 12.21 -20.88 11.41
C ALA A 216 13.10 -22.03 10.90
N GLU A 217 13.81 -22.69 11.82
CA GLU A 217 14.68 -23.83 11.49
C GLU A 217 13.89 -25.01 10.92
N ASP A 218 12.81 -25.40 11.62
CA ASP A 218 11.81 -26.36 11.13
C ASP A 218 10.54 -25.60 10.70
N PRO A 219 10.38 -25.31 9.39
CA PRO A 219 9.23 -24.55 8.90
C PRO A 219 7.90 -25.31 9.07
N GLU A 220 7.91 -26.64 9.15
CA GLU A 220 6.68 -27.41 9.28
C GLU A 220 6.17 -27.41 10.71
N ALA A 221 7.05 -27.70 11.66
CA ALA A 221 6.73 -27.64 13.08
C ALA A 221 6.27 -26.23 13.48
N TYR A 222 6.96 -25.19 12.99
CA TYR A 222 6.64 -23.80 13.33
C TYR A 222 5.27 -23.35 12.80
N VAL A 223 4.88 -23.79 11.60
CA VAL A 223 3.52 -23.54 11.06
C VAL A 223 2.45 -24.32 11.82
N ALA A 224 2.76 -25.54 12.27
CA ALA A 224 1.84 -26.33 13.09
C ALA A 224 1.58 -25.66 14.45
N GLU A 225 2.63 -25.17 15.10
CA GLU A 225 2.52 -24.40 16.33
C GLU A 225 1.73 -23.11 16.12
N PHE A 226 2.07 -22.33 15.08
CA PHE A 226 1.33 -21.10 14.74
C PHE A 226 -0.18 -21.35 14.65
N ARG A 227 -0.59 -22.39 13.93
CA ARG A 227 -2.00 -22.76 13.79
C ARG A 227 -2.63 -23.17 15.12
N ALA A 228 -1.94 -23.98 15.92
CA ALA A 228 -2.43 -24.37 17.24
C ALA A 228 -2.64 -23.16 18.15
N GLN A 229 -1.74 -22.18 18.11
CA GLN A 229 -1.86 -20.93 18.87
C GLN A 229 -3.04 -20.08 18.39
N LEU A 230 -3.25 -19.95 17.07
CA LEU A 230 -4.42 -19.25 16.54
C LEU A 230 -5.73 -19.88 17.01
N VAL A 231 -5.85 -21.21 16.94
CA VAL A 231 -7.02 -21.95 17.43
C VAL A 231 -7.24 -21.70 18.93
N ALA A 232 -6.18 -21.82 19.74
CA ALA A 232 -6.25 -21.57 21.17
C ALA A 232 -6.66 -20.12 21.51
N ALA A 233 -6.36 -19.16 20.63
CA ALA A 233 -6.71 -17.75 20.78
C ALA A 233 -8.12 -17.39 20.27
N GLY A 234 -8.90 -18.36 19.78
CA GLY A 234 -10.29 -18.13 19.34
C GLY A 234 -10.45 -17.89 17.84
N TYR A 235 -9.54 -18.44 17.00
CA TYR A 235 -9.67 -18.35 15.54
C TYR A 235 -11.04 -18.81 15.03
N GLU A 236 -11.54 -19.95 15.52
CA GLU A 236 -12.86 -20.48 15.15
C GLU A 236 -14.00 -19.52 15.52
N THR A 237 -13.96 -18.93 16.71
CA THR A 237 -14.95 -17.94 17.16
C THR A 237 -15.01 -16.73 16.22
N CYS A 238 -13.84 -16.16 15.87
CA CYS A 238 -13.78 -15.06 14.92
C CYS A 238 -14.28 -15.48 13.54
N LEU A 239 -13.87 -16.66 13.06
CA LEU A 239 -14.27 -17.16 11.75
C LEU A 239 -15.79 -17.34 11.67
N GLU A 240 -16.41 -17.98 12.66
CA GLU A 240 -17.86 -18.20 12.72
C GLU A 240 -18.64 -16.89 12.74
N GLU A 241 -18.22 -15.90 13.53
CA GLU A 241 -18.90 -14.61 13.61
C GLU A 241 -18.77 -13.79 12.32
N LEU A 242 -17.56 -13.72 11.73
CA LEU A 242 -17.35 -13.05 10.45
C LEU A 242 -18.12 -13.76 9.33
N GLN A 243 -18.18 -15.09 9.35
CA GLN A 243 -18.93 -15.90 8.39
C GLN A 243 -20.44 -15.63 8.50
N ARG A 244 -21.00 -15.56 9.71
CA ARG A 244 -22.40 -15.19 9.96
C ARG A 244 -22.73 -13.81 9.37
N GLN A 245 -21.93 -12.79 9.68
CA GLN A 245 -22.15 -11.43 9.17
C GLN A 245 -22.03 -11.35 7.65
N ARG A 246 -21.10 -12.13 7.06
CA ARG A 246 -20.98 -12.23 5.61
C ARG A 246 -22.25 -12.79 4.98
N ASP A 247 -22.79 -13.88 5.52
CA ASP A 247 -23.98 -14.56 4.98
C ASP A 247 -25.27 -13.74 5.15
N GLU A 248 -25.31 -12.83 6.13
CA GLU A 248 -26.43 -11.88 6.28
C GLU A 248 -26.51 -10.86 5.13
N VAL A 249 -25.37 -10.51 4.55
CA VAL A 249 -25.26 -9.54 3.45
C VAL A 249 -25.24 -10.22 2.08
N TYR A 250 -24.45 -11.29 1.94
CA TYR A 250 -24.29 -12.04 0.69
C TYR A 250 -25.08 -13.34 0.75
N LYS A 251 -26.26 -13.34 0.12
CA LYS A 251 -27.13 -14.53 -0.04
C LYS A 251 -26.76 -15.36 -1.25
#